data_AF-A0A7S4E091-F1
#
_entry.id   AF-A0A7S4E091-F1
#
_cell.length_a   1.000
_cell.length_b   1.000
_cell.length_c   1.000
_cell.angle_alpha   90.00
_cell.angle_beta   90.00
_cell.angle_gamma   90.00
#
_symmetry.space_group_name_H-M   'P 1'
#
loop_
_entity.id
_entity.type
_entity.pdbx_description
1 polymer ?
#
loop_
_entity_poly.entity_id
_entity_poly.type
_entity_poly.pdbx_seq_one_letter_code
_entity_poly.pdbx_strand_id
1 'polypeptide(L)'
;HGFRKDKPVLHCDLKSGNILLTETLDVKVCDFGLSQIVQKQLSGSVHTMGAAGNPYWTAPEVMAGAEYTKSSDVYSYGIVAWEVFARKRPFPAMNPHQATLAILMEDARPGI
;
A
#
# COMPACT_ATOMS: atom_id res chain seq x y z
N HIS A 1 25.81 -22.27 13.10
CA HIS A 1 24.71 -22.45 12.13
C HIS A 1 23.69 -21.34 12.37
N GLY A 2 23.91 -20.17 11.78
CA GLY A 2 23.07 -18.99 12.00
C GLY A 2 21.89 -18.99 11.03
N PHE A 3 20.68 -19.15 11.54
CA PHE A 3 19.47 -18.87 10.78
C PHE A 3 19.48 -17.40 10.37
N ARG A 4 19.63 -17.12 9.08
CA ARG A 4 19.41 -15.80 8.49
C ARG A 4 17.96 -15.42 8.78
N LYS A 5 17.72 -14.53 9.74
CA LYS A 5 16.39 -13.91 9.89
C LYS A 5 16.18 -13.05 8.65
N ASP A 6 15.24 -13.44 7.81
CA ASP A 6 14.83 -12.60 6.70
C ASP A 6 14.38 -11.25 7.26
N LYS A 7 14.95 -10.18 6.71
CA LYS A 7 14.59 -8.82 7.13
C LYS A 7 13.17 -8.56 6.63
N PRO A 8 12.27 -8.00 7.45
CA PRO A 8 10.95 -7.63 6.97
C PRO A 8 11.06 -6.64 5.80
N VAL A 9 10.24 -6.82 4.78
CA VAL A 9 10.16 -5.95 3.61
C VAL A 9 8.78 -5.29 3.61
N LEU A 10 8.74 -3.98 3.36
CA LEU A 10 7.53 -3.21 3.07
C LEU A 10 7.37 -3.13 1.56
N HIS A 11 6.14 -3.30 1.06
CA HIS A 11 5.85 -3.22 -0.36
C HIS A 11 5.77 -1.77 -0.86
N CYS A 12 5.09 -0.91 -0.09
CA CYS A 12 4.87 0.53 -0.36
C CYS A 12 4.00 0.88 -1.59
N ASP A 13 3.77 -0.05 -2.53
CA ASP A 13 2.85 0.14 -3.67
C ASP A 13 1.91 -1.05 -3.87
N LEU A 14 1.35 -1.58 -2.79
CA LEU A 14 0.45 -2.72 -2.87
C LEU A 14 -0.91 -2.27 -3.46
N LYS A 15 -1.30 -2.84 -4.60
CA LYS A 15 -2.56 -2.55 -5.29
C LYS A 15 -3.03 -3.77 -6.07
N SER A 16 -4.30 -3.82 -6.46
CA SER A 16 -4.86 -4.97 -7.20
C SER A 16 -4.10 -5.27 -8.49
N GLY A 17 -3.63 -4.24 -9.19
CA GLY A 17 -2.79 -4.39 -10.40
C GLY A 17 -1.41 -5.04 -10.16
N ASN A 18 -0.94 -5.08 -8.91
CA ASN A 18 0.30 -5.72 -8.50
C ASN A 18 0.08 -7.13 -7.90
N ILE A 19 -1.13 -7.67 -8.04
CA ILE A 19 -1.50 -9.02 -7.64
C ILE A 19 -1.71 -9.86 -8.91
N LEU A 20 -0.78 -10.77 -9.18
CA LEU A 20 -0.81 -11.64 -10.34
C LEU A 20 -1.37 -13.01 -9.98
N LEU A 21 -2.00 -13.66 -10.96
CA LEU A 21 -2.40 -15.05 -10.89
C LEU A 21 -1.49 -15.88 -11.80
N THR A 22 -1.02 -17.02 -11.29
CA THR A 22 -0.38 -18.04 -12.12
C THR A 22 -1.42 -18.82 -12.90
N GLU A 23 -0.96 -19.65 -13.84
CA GLU A 23 -1.81 -20.62 -14.55
C GLU A 23 -2.54 -21.59 -13.60
N THR A 24 -1.95 -21.86 -12.43
CA THR A 24 -2.50 -22.72 -11.36
C THR A 24 -3.41 -21.97 -10.38
N LEU A 25 -3.74 -20.70 -10.65
CA LEU A 25 -4.52 -19.81 -9.77
C LEU A 25 -3.83 -19.50 -8.43
N ASP A 26 -2.50 -19.64 -8.36
CA ASP A 26 -1.74 -19.16 -7.21
C ASP A 26 -1.56 -17.64 -7.31
N VAL A 27 -1.74 -16.96 -6.18
CA VAL A 27 -1.60 -15.51 -6.09
C VAL A 27 -0.13 -15.15 -5.84
N LYS A 28 0.40 -14.19 -6.62
CA LYS A 28 1.75 -13.64 -6.44
C LYS A 28 1.72 -12.11 -6.41
N VAL A 29 2.43 -11.53 -5.45
CA VAL A 29 2.67 -10.09 -5.40
C VAL A 29 3.84 -9.76 -6.32
N CYS A 30 3.72 -8.69 -7.11
CA CYS A 30 4.77 -8.20 -8.00
C CYS A 30 5.04 -6.70 -7.80
N ASP A 31 6.01 -6.17 -8.55
CA ASP A 31 6.38 -4.74 -8.58
C ASP A 31 6.92 -4.20 -7.23
N PHE A 32 8.09 -4.71 -6.86
CA PHE A 32 8.83 -4.30 -5.66
C PHE A 32 9.67 -3.03 -5.87
N GLY A 33 9.38 -2.23 -6.91
CA GLY A 33 10.17 -1.05 -7.28
C GLY A 33 10.23 0.03 -6.19
N LEU A 34 9.20 0.10 -5.34
CA LEU A 34 9.12 1.01 -4.19
C LEU A 34 9.35 0.31 -2.84
N SER A 35 9.70 -0.98 -2.85
CA SER A 35 9.81 -1.77 -1.62
C SER A 35 11.00 -1.37 -0.75
N GLN A 36 10.83 -1.45 0.56
CA GLN A 36 11.83 -1.03 1.54
C GLN A 36 12.17 -2.18 2.49
N ILE A 37 13.46 -2.39 2.74
CA ILE A 37 13.91 -3.32 3.80
C ILE A 37 13.77 -2.59 5.13
N VAL A 38 12.97 -3.14 6.05
CA VAL A 38 12.86 -2.63 7.41
C VAL A 38 14.18 -2.88 8.13
N GLN A 39 15.04 -1.87 8.17
CA GLN A 39 16.17 -1.84 9.08
C GLN A 39 15.71 -1.23 10.40
N LYS A 40 16.02 -1.91 11.50
CA LYS A 40 15.87 -1.35 12.85
C LYS A 40 16.87 -0.18 12.95
N GLN A 41 16.44 1.05 12.62
CA GLN A 41 17.37 2.18 12.61
C GLN A 41 17.75 2.59 14.04
N LEU A 42 19.02 2.39 14.37
CA LEU A 42 19.78 3.44 15.03
C LEU A 42 19.93 4.56 14.00
N SER A 43 19.36 5.74 14.28
CA SER A 43 19.55 7.00 13.54
C SER A 43 18.89 7.13 12.14
N GLY A 44 17.62 7.57 12.13
CA GLY A 44 17.31 8.94 11.69
C GLY A 44 17.12 9.26 10.20
N SER A 45 17.09 8.30 9.29
CA SER A 45 16.71 8.56 7.89
C SER A 45 16.12 7.31 7.26
N VAL A 46 14.81 7.11 7.40
CA VAL A 46 14.04 6.28 6.45
C VAL A 46 13.50 7.25 5.40
N HIS A 47 13.80 6.96 4.14
CA HIS A 47 13.55 7.87 3.03
C HIS A 47 12.07 8.24 2.95
N THR A 48 11.77 9.53 3.14
CA THR A 48 10.49 10.14 2.77
C THR A 48 10.39 10.08 1.25
N MET A 49 9.96 8.94 0.72
CA MET A 49 9.62 8.80 -0.70
C MET A 49 8.40 9.68 -0.93
N GLY A 50 8.65 10.94 -1.31
CA GLY A 50 7.60 11.92 -1.55
C GLY A 50 6.56 11.37 -2.51
N ALA A 51 5.30 11.32 -2.06
CA ALA A 51 4.12 11.00 -2.84
C ALA A 51 4.22 9.78 -3.79
N ALA A 52 5.12 8.84 -3.54
CA ALA A 52 5.32 7.68 -4.41
C ALA A 52 4.32 6.61 -4.01
N GLY A 53 3.19 6.53 -4.70
CA GLY A 53 2.13 5.56 -4.47
C GLY A 53 0.81 6.02 -5.10
N ASN A 54 -0.12 5.09 -5.32
CA ASN A 54 -1.43 5.41 -5.86
C ASN A 54 -2.41 5.73 -4.71
N PRO A 55 -3.01 6.94 -4.64
CA PRO A 55 -3.82 7.36 -3.50
C PRO A 55 -5.07 6.51 -3.28
N TYR A 56 -5.54 5.73 -4.26
CA TYR A 56 -6.68 4.88 -3.97
C TYR A 56 -6.34 3.70 -3.03
N TRP A 57 -5.06 3.31 -2.93
CA TRP A 57 -4.57 2.24 -2.06
C TRP A 57 -3.62 2.72 -0.95
N THR A 58 -3.06 3.92 -1.07
CA THR A 58 -2.16 4.48 -0.06
C THR A 58 -2.89 4.78 1.25
N ALA A 59 -2.24 4.50 2.38
CA ALA A 59 -2.79 4.78 3.70
C ALA A 59 -2.87 6.30 3.97
N PRO A 60 -3.89 6.78 4.70
CA PRO A 60 -4.07 8.22 4.96
C PRO A 60 -2.86 8.84 5.66
N GLU A 61 -2.22 8.14 6.60
CA GLU A 61 -1.03 8.64 7.27
C GLU A 61 0.14 8.85 6.31
N VAL A 62 0.30 7.98 5.32
CA VAL A 62 1.35 8.10 4.29
C VAL A 62 1.04 9.26 3.34
N MET A 63 -0.23 9.44 2.96
CA MET A 63 -0.66 10.63 2.18
C MET A 63 -0.41 11.93 2.93
N ALA A 64 -0.55 11.91 4.26
CA ALA A 64 -0.25 13.05 5.13
C ALA A 64 1.26 13.28 5.36
N GLY A 65 2.13 12.45 4.77
CA GLY A 65 3.58 12.59 4.81
C GLY A 65 4.28 11.76 5.88
N ALA A 66 3.57 10.84 6.56
CA ALA A 66 4.20 9.88 7.46
C ALA A 66 5.02 8.83 6.68
N GLU A 67 5.93 8.17 7.39
CA GLU A 67 6.74 7.09 6.82
C GLU A 67 5.90 5.85 6.49
N TYR A 68 6.36 5.10 5.48
CA TYR A 68 5.82 3.78 5.19
C TYR A 68 6.09 2.82 6.35
N THR A 69 5.06 2.07 6.72
CA THR A 69 5.10 1.12 7.83
C THR A 69 4.42 -0.19 7.44
N LYS A 70 4.50 -1.19 8.32
CA LYS A 70 3.70 -2.40 8.13
C LYS A 70 2.20 -2.11 8.15
N SER A 71 1.74 -1.13 8.94
CA SER A 71 0.31 -0.77 8.97
C SER A 71 -0.15 -0.11 7.67
N SER A 72 0.72 0.66 7.00
CA SER A 72 0.36 1.23 5.70
C SER A 72 0.18 0.16 4.62
N ASP A 73 1.03 -0.88 4.58
CA ASP A 73 0.84 -2.02 3.66
C ASP A 73 -0.45 -2.81 3.99
N VAL A 74 -0.78 -2.93 5.30
CA VAL A 74 -2.03 -3.59 5.75
C VAL A 74 -3.25 -2.79 5.29
N TYR A 75 -3.20 -1.46 5.32
CA TYR A 75 -4.26 -0.61 4.77
C TYR A 75 -4.44 -0.88 3.27
N SER A 76 -3.36 -0.85 2.49
CA SER A 76 -3.40 -1.12 1.06
C SER A 76 -3.96 -2.51 0.74
N TYR A 77 -3.57 -3.52 1.51
CA TYR A 77 -4.16 -4.86 1.44
C TYR A 77 -5.68 -4.84 1.71
N GLY A 78 -6.13 -4.06 2.69
CA GLY A 78 -7.55 -3.88 3.00
C GLY A 78 -8.35 -3.33 1.81
N ILE A 79 -7.79 -2.37 1.07
CA ILE A 79 -8.41 -1.84 -0.15
C ILE A 79 -8.47 -2.93 -1.24
N VAL A 80 -7.41 -3.70 -1.44
CA VAL A 80 -7.41 -4.84 -2.39
C VAL A 80 -8.47 -5.87 -2.02
N ALA A 81 -8.57 -6.24 -0.74
CA ALA A 81 -9.58 -7.17 -0.26
C ALA A 81 -10.99 -6.63 -0.49
N TRP A 82 -11.20 -5.33 -0.26
CA TRP A 82 -12.46 -4.65 -0.57
C TRP A 82 -12.77 -4.69 -2.07
N GLU A 83 -11.79 -4.48 -2.96
CA GLU A 83 -12.00 -4.57 -4.42
C GLU A 83 -12.48 -5.97 -4.84
N VAL A 84 -11.89 -7.03 -4.27
CA VAL A 84 -12.29 -8.42 -4.54
C VAL A 84 -13.72 -8.66 -4.07
N PHE A 85 -14.07 -8.19 -2.87
CA PHE A 85 -15.40 -8.35 -2.28
C PHE A 85 -16.47 -7.57 -3.04
N ALA A 86 -16.25 -6.27 -3.24
CA ALA A 86 -17.21 -5.36 -3.86
C ALA A 86 -17.25 -5.47 -5.39
N ARG A 87 -16.21 -6.06 -6.01
CA ARG A 87 -16.01 -6.12 -7.47
C ARG A 87 -16.08 -4.75 -8.15
N LYS A 88 -15.57 -3.73 -7.45
CA LYS A 88 -15.57 -2.32 -7.86
C LYS A 88 -14.16 -1.76 -7.73
N ARG A 89 -13.87 -0.72 -8.52
CA ARG A 89 -12.66 0.09 -8.31
C ARG A 89 -12.84 1.00 -7.11
N PRO A 90 -11.79 1.28 -6.31
CA PRO A 90 -11.86 2.23 -5.22
C PRO A 90 -12.10 3.64 -5.77
N PHE A 91 -13.06 4.35 -5.17
CA PHE A 91 -13.42 5.74 -5.53
C PHE A 91 -13.59 6.00 -7.05
N PRO A 92 -14.48 5.26 -7.75
CA PRO A 92 -14.53 5.25 -9.22
C PRO A 92 -14.98 6.58 -9.83
N ALA A 93 -15.61 7.46 -9.05
CA ALA A 93 -16.08 8.78 -9.47
C ALA A 93 -15.10 9.92 -9.10
N MET A 94 -13.97 9.60 -8.49
CA MET A 94 -12.99 10.58 -8.05
C MET A 94 -11.69 10.41 -8.84
N ASN A 95 -11.08 11.52 -9.22
CA ASN A 95 -9.68 11.51 -9.65
C ASN A 95 -8.73 11.39 -8.44
N PRO A 96 -7.41 11.15 -8.64
CA PRO A 96 -6.48 10.92 -7.54
C PRO A 96 -6.46 12.06 -6.51
N HIS A 97 -6.52 13.31 -6.96
CA HIS A 97 -6.53 14.48 -6.07
C HIS A 97 -7.82 14.57 -5.25
N GLN A 98 -8.97 14.32 -5.88
CA GLN A 98 -10.26 14.29 -5.19
C GLN A 98 -10.31 13.18 -4.14
N ALA A 99 -9.81 11.98 -4.47
CA ALA A 99 -9.76 10.87 -3.53
C ALA A 99 -8.84 11.18 -2.35
N THR A 100 -7.64 11.73 -2.59
CA THR A 100 -6.74 12.16 -1.51
C THR A 100 -7.43 13.15 -0.57
N LEU A 101 -8.10 14.17 -1.10
CA LEU A 101 -8.82 15.15 -0.27
C LEU A 101 -9.94 14.49 0.54
N ALA A 102 -10.79 13.67 -0.09
CA ALA A 102 -11.88 12.99 0.59
C ALA A 102 -11.37 12.06 1.70
N ILE A 103 -10.29 11.31 1.45
CA ILE A 103 -9.68 10.41 2.43
C ILE A 103 -9.09 11.20 3.60
N LEU A 104 -8.34 12.27 3.34
CA LEU A 104 -7.65 13.03 4.38
C LEU A 104 -8.56 13.95 5.18
N MET A 105 -9.55 14.58 4.53
CA MET A 105 -10.39 15.61 5.15
C MET A 105 -11.72 15.06 5.69
N GLU A 106 -12.26 14.01 5.08
CA GLU A 106 -13.59 13.47 5.39
C GLU A 106 -13.54 12.03 5.93
N ASP A 107 -12.35 11.46 6.10
CA ASP A 107 -12.13 10.05 6.43
C ASP A 107 -12.90 9.09 5.50
N ALA A 108 -13.03 9.48 4.22
CA ALA A 108 -13.82 8.74 3.27
C ALA A 108 -13.30 7.30 3.09
N ARG A 109 -14.23 6.38 2.83
CA ARG A 109 -13.95 4.97 2.51
C ARG A 109 -14.68 4.57 1.23
N PRO A 110 -14.16 3.60 0.46
CA PRO A 110 -14.87 3.06 -0.69
C PRO A 110 -16.24 2.48 -0.29
N GLY A 111 -17.32 2.91 -0.95
CA GLY A 111 -18.68 2.46 -0.64
C GLY A 111 -19.01 1.07 -1.22
N ILE A 112 -19.70 0.23 -0.44
CA ILE A 112 -20.08 -1.15 -0.81
C ILE A 112 -21.08 -1.19 -1.97
#